data_AF-A0A923XKT2-F1
#
_entry.id   AF-A0A923XKT2-F1
#
_cell.length_a   1.000
_cell.length_b   1.000
_cell.length_c   1.000
_cell.angle_alpha   90.00
_cell.angle_beta   90.00
_cell.angle_gamma   90.00
#
_symmetry.space_group_name_H-M   'P 1'
#
loop_
_entity.id
_entity.type
_entity.pdbx_description
1 polymer ?
#
loop_
_entity_poly.entity_id
_entity_poly.type
_entity_poly.pdbx_seq_one_letter_code
_entity_poly.pdbx_strand_id
1 'polypeptide(L)'
;LIGVRINVEVHTNKGRIDAVIETETHVYILEFKMSSVNQAIKQIESKKYYESYLLSNKNIILVGVSFDMQDRNINEYVIKPLDFKN
;
A
#
# COMPACT_ATOMS: atom_id res chain seq x y z
N LEU A 1 -19.18 9.59 11.93
CA LEU A 1 -18.33 8.86 10.98
C LEU A 1 -17.22 8.20 11.79
N ILE A 2 -16.94 6.91 11.57
CA ILE A 2 -15.74 6.28 12.13
C ILE A 2 -14.57 6.93 11.38
N GLY A 3 -13.57 7.47 12.06
CA GLY A 3 -12.48 8.33 11.49
C GLY A 3 -11.51 7.63 10.53
N VAL A 4 -12.03 6.79 9.63
CA VAL A 4 -11.29 6.00 8.66
C VAL A 4 -11.95 6.17 7.29
N ARG A 5 -11.14 6.53 6.28
CA ARG A 5 -11.53 6.56 4.87
C ARG A 5 -10.83 5.43 4.15
N ILE A 6 -11.58 4.68 3.34
CA ILE A 6 -11.05 3.60 2.51
C ILE A 6 -11.38 3.92 1.06
N ASN A 7 -10.36 3.96 0.21
CA ASN A 7 -10.50 4.05 -1.24
C ASN A 7 -9.88 2.81 -1.87
N VAL A 8 -10.61 2.14 -2.77
CA VAL A 8 -10.11 0.98 -3.52
C VAL A 8 -9.88 1.37 -4.97
N GLU A 9 -8.98 0.67 -5.65
CA GLU A 9 -8.70 0.84 -7.08
C GLU A 9 -8.39 2.30 -7.48
N VAL A 10 -7.56 2.97 -6.67
CA VAL A 10 -7.23 4.38 -6.83
C VAL A 10 -6.37 4.58 -8.07
N HIS A 11 -6.91 5.29 -9.06
CA HIS A 11 -6.21 5.59 -10.30
C HIS A 11 -5.17 6.69 -10.09
N THR A 12 -3.99 6.50 -10.68
CA THR A 12 -2.89 7.46 -10.69
C THR A 12 -2.36 7.59 -12.12
N ASN A 13 -1.59 8.63 -12.40
CA ASN A 13 -0.89 8.75 -13.68
C ASN A 13 0.19 7.67 -13.90
N LYS A 14 0.60 6.95 -12.84
CA LYS A 14 1.66 5.93 -12.87
C LYS A 14 1.10 4.49 -12.79
N GLY A 15 -0.22 4.31 -12.69
CA GLY A 15 -0.90 3.02 -12.57
C GLY A 15 -2.09 3.09 -11.61
N ARG A 16 -2.42 1.99 -10.96
CA ARG A 16 -3.54 1.90 -10.02
C ARG A 16 -3.05 1.29 -8.71
N ILE A 17 -3.48 1.88 -7.60
CA ILE A 17 -3.25 1.36 -6.25
C ILE A 17 -4.45 0.47 -5.92
N ASP A 18 -4.21 -0.73 -5.39
CA ASP A 18 -5.31 -1.64 -5.05
C ASP A 18 -6.19 -1.09 -3.92
N ALA A 19 -5.59 -0.59 -2.84
CA ALA A 19 -6.33 0.11 -1.79
C ALA A 19 -5.49 1.15 -1.05
N VAL A 20 -6.15 2.19 -0.55
CA VAL A 20 -5.61 3.19 0.36
C VAL A 20 -6.54 3.34 1.55
N ILE A 21 -5.99 3.19 2.75
CA ILE A 21 -6.72 3.41 4.00
C ILE A 21 -6.12 4.63 4.68
N GLU A 22 -6.94 5.62 4.96
CA GLU A 22 -6.53 6.84 5.67
C GLU A 22 -7.22 6.91 7.02
N THR A 23 -6.44 7.08 8.07
CA THR A 23 -6.92 7.44 9.40
C THR A 23 -6.57 8.90 9.70
N GLU A 24 -6.84 9.36 10.91
CA GLU A 24 -6.41 10.68 11.37
C GLU A 24 -4.87 10.83 11.34
N THR A 25 -4.13 9.75 11.60
CA THR A 25 -2.68 9.78 11.81
C THR A 25 -1.87 9.00 10.78
N HIS A 26 -2.51 8.14 9.98
CA HIS A 26 -1.82 7.23 9.07
C HIS A 26 -2.44 7.20 7.67
N VAL A 27 -1.61 6.90 6.68
CA VAL A 27 -2.02 6.47 5.33
C VAL A 27 -1.39 5.11 5.07
N TYR A 28 -2.22 4.10 4.82
CA TYR A 28 -1.79 2.78 4.39
C TYR A 28 -1.99 2.63 2.89
N ILE A 29 -0.95 2.27 2.17
CA ILE A 29 -0.98 2.01 0.72
C ILE A 29 -0.80 0.51 0.53
N LEU A 30 -1.83 -0.16 0.03
CA LEU A 30 -1.88 -1.61 -0.09
C LEU A 30 -1.72 -2.03 -1.54
N GLU A 31 -0.91 -3.07 -1.76
CA GLU A 31 -0.77 -3.75 -3.04
C GLU A 31 -0.78 -5.27 -2.85
N PHE A 32 -1.49 -5.96 -3.74
CA PHE A 32 -1.72 -7.40 -3.70
C PHE A 32 -1.01 -8.11 -4.87
N LYS A 33 -0.39 -9.28 -4.60
CA LYS A 33 0.23 -10.12 -5.63
C LYS A 33 -0.05 -11.61 -5.42
N MET A 34 -0.26 -12.36 -6.50
CA MET A 34 -0.40 -13.83 -6.43
C MET A 34 0.94 -14.57 -6.28
N SER A 35 2.06 -13.86 -6.43
CA SER A 35 3.40 -14.45 -6.54
C SER A 35 4.27 -14.15 -5.32
N SER A 36 4.57 -12.88 -5.07
CA SER A 36 5.57 -12.47 -4.08
C SER A 36 5.24 -11.12 -3.45
N VAL A 37 5.36 -11.06 -2.13
CA VAL A 37 5.16 -9.84 -1.35
C VAL A 37 6.20 -8.77 -1.69
N ASN A 38 7.42 -9.18 -2.08
CA ASN A 38 8.48 -8.27 -2.52
C ASN A 38 8.11 -7.55 -3.81
N GLN A 39 7.38 -8.20 -4.72
CA GLN A 39 6.89 -7.55 -5.93
C GLN A 39 5.82 -6.50 -5.60
N ALA A 40 4.97 -6.75 -4.60
CA ALA A 40 3.98 -5.78 -4.13
C ALA A 40 4.66 -4.52 -3.59
N ILE A 41 5.58 -4.67 -2.63
CA ILE A 41 6.33 -3.54 -2.07
C ILE A 41 7.11 -2.79 -3.15
N LYS A 42 7.83 -3.51 -4.02
CA LYS A 42 8.59 -2.90 -5.11
C LYS A 42 7.70 -2.12 -6.07
N GLN A 43 6.47 -2.56 -6.33
CA GLN A 43 5.53 -1.80 -7.16
C GLN A 43 5.17 -0.47 -6.48
N ILE A 44 4.79 -0.49 -5.20
CA ILE A 44 4.46 0.71 -4.44
C ILE A 44 5.62 1.73 -4.49
N GLU A 45 6.85 1.26 -4.26
CA GLU A 45 8.05 2.09 -4.24
C GLU A 45 8.42 2.63 -5.63
N SER A 46 8.47 1.76 -6.64
CA SER A 46 8.87 2.15 -8.00
C SER A 46 7.87 3.11 -8.66
N LYS A 47 6.58 2.93 -8.39
CA LYS A 47 5.52 3.82 -8.86
C LYS A 47 5.37 5.06 -7.99
N LYS A 48 6.02 5.07 -6.82
CA LYS A 48 5.99 6.15 -5.83
C LYS A 48 4.56 6.55 -5.46
N TYR A 49 3.70 5.56 -5.22
CA TYR A 49 2.29 5.80 -4.90
C TYR A 49 2.08 6.63 -3.63
N TYR A 50 3.10 6.70 -2.76
CA TYR A 50 3.12 7.55 -1.59
C TYR A 50 3.27 9.05 -1.88
N GLU A 51 3.74 9.47 -3.07
CA GLU A 51 4.01 10.89 -3.39
C GLU A 51 2.78 11.78 -3.17
N SER A 52 1.59 11.30 -3.53
CA SER A 52 0.33 12.04 -3.37
C SER A 52 -0.06 12.29 -1.91
N TYR A 53 0.56 11.59 -0.96
CA TYR A 53 0.22 11.65 0.47
C TYR A 53 1.29 12.34 1.31
N LEU A 54 2.42 12.76 0.72
CA LEU A 54 3.54 13.38 1.44
C LEU A 54 3.16 14.63 2.23
N LEU A 55 2.23 15.43 1.71
CA LEU A 55 1.77 16.67 2.34
C LEU A 55 0.63 16.46 3.34
N SER A 56 0.20 15.22 3.58
CA SER A 56 -0.89 14.92 4.52
C SER A 56 -0.48 15.08 5.99
N ASN A 57 0.82 15.19 6.29
CA ASN A 57 1.38 15.18 7.64
C ASN A 57 1.00 13.93 8.46
N LYS A 58 0.72 12.81 7.78
CA LYS A 58 0.42 11.50 8.35
C LYS A 58 1.59 10.54 8.15
N ASN A 59 1.68 9.54 9.03
CA ASN A 59 2.61 8.44 8.84
C ASN A 59 2.18 7.60 7.62
N ILE A 60 3.06 7.46 6.64
CA ILE A 60 2.77 6.66 5.45
C ILE A 60 3.33 5.25 5.65
N ILE A 61 2.48 4.24 5.49
CA ILE A 61 2.80 2.83 5.66
C ILE A 61 2.53 2.12 4.34
N LEU A 62 3.54 1.43 3.82
CA LEU A 62 3.43 0.59 2.63
C LEU A 62 3.09 -0.84 3.08
N VAL A 63 2.05 -1.42 2.52
CA VAL A 63 1.60 -2.77 2.86
C VAL A 63 1.58 -3.62 1.59
N GLY A 64 2.46 -4.61 1.54
CA GLY A 64 2.46 -5.62 0.49
C GLY A 64 1.82 -6.89 1.02
N VAL A 65 1.00 -7.55 0.22
CA VAL A 65 0.42 -8.84 0.57
C VAL A 65 0.56 -9.80 -0.63
N SER A 66 0.98 -11.03 -0.35
CA SER A 66 0.96 -12.12 -1.32
C SER A 66 -0.06 -13.20 -0.96
N PHE A 67 -0.57 -13.88 -1.98
CA PHE A 67 -1.50 -15.00 -1.83
C PHE A 67 -0.87 -16.30 -2.31
N ASP A 68 -1.23 -17.40 -1.65
CA ASP A 68 -1.01 -18.74 -2.17
C ASP A 68 -2.12 -19.05 -3.19
N MET A 69 -1.75 -19.40 -4.43
CA MET A 69 -2.72 -19.69 -5.49
C MET A 69 -3.44 -21.04 -5.32
N GLN A 70 -2.84 -22.00 -4.61
CA GLN A 70 -3.45 -23.31 -4.36
C GLN A 70 -4.49 -23.19 -3.26
N ASP A 71 -4.10 -22.60 -2.13
CA ASP A 71 -4.95 -22.53 -0.94
C ASP A 71 -5.84 -21.29 -0.91
N ARG A 72 -5.64 -20.34 -1.83
CA ARG A 72 -6.36 -19.05 -1.95
C ARG A 72 -6.35 -18.24 -0.65
N ASN A 73 -5.29 -18.40 0.14
CA ASN A 73 -5.08 -17.72 1.41
C ASN A 73 -3.92 -16.73 1.30
N ILE A 74 -3.79 -15.84 2.29
CA ILE A 74 -2.60 -15.00 2.42
C ILE A 74 -1.40 -15.91 2.67
N ASN A 75 -0.36 -15.75 1.86
CA ASN A 75 0.92 -16.43 2.04
C ASN A 75 1.83 -15.58 2.94
N GLU A 76 2.18 -14.37 2.49
CA GLU A 76 3.04 -13.44 3.24
C GLU A 76 2.47 -12.02 3.21
N TYR A 77 2.84 -11.21 4.19
CA TYR A 77 2.61 -9.78 4.18
C TYR A 77 3.80 -9.02 4.75
N VAL A 78 4.00 -7.80 4.26
CA VAL A 78 5.04 -6.88 4.71
C VAL A 78 4.40 -5.54 5.04
N ILE A 79 4.72 -5.02 6.21
CA ILE A 79 4.36 -3.67 6.66
C ILE A 79 5.65 -2.87 6.75
N LYS A 80 5.76 -1.81 5.96
CA LYS A 80 6.96 -0.99 5.87
C LYS A 80 6.60 0.48 6.03
N PRO A 81 6.99 1.14 7.14
CA PRO A 81 6.95 2.59 7.22
C PRO A 81 7.74 3.22 6.07
N LEU A 82 7.22 4.28 5.49
CA LEU A 82 7.94 5.03 4.47
C LEU A 82 9.10 5.77 5.15
N ASP A 83 10.31 5.23 4.98
CA ASP A 83 11.52 5.89 5.42
C ASP A 83 12.17 6.63 4.25
N PHE A 84 12.32 7.95 4.38
CA PHE A 84 13.24 8.73 3.55
C PHE A 84 14.65 8.53 4.11
N LYS A 85 15.27 7.37 3.86
CA LYS A 85 16.71 7.27 4.10
C LYS A 85 17.41 8.20 3.11
N ASN A 86 18.03 9.25 3.66
CA ASN A 86 18.95 10.16 3.00
C ASN A 86 20.11 9.40 2.34
#